data_AF-A0A4R3NIB5-F1
#
_entry.id   AF-A0A4R3NIB5-F1
#
_cell.length_a   1.000
_cell.length_b   1.000
_cell.length_c   1.000
_cell.angle_alpha   90.00
_cell.angle_beta   90.00
_cell.angle_gamma   90.00
#
_symmetry.space_group_name_H-M   'P 1'
#
loop_
_entity.id
_entity.type
_entity.pdbx_description
1 polymer ?
#
loop_
_entity_poly.entity_id
_entity_poly.type
_entity_poly.pdbx_seq_one_letter_code
_entity_poly.pdbx_strand_id
1 'polypeptide(L)'
;RYCPNLMFKTGDTFANIGVDIYTGIVKTSAGITANTTTYKTNLLWGTSNTTVDSQGNIKKASPVIKVFTDHIELNDESEGVELEKLGTGRYKLKGILGMNSDASWGGIHGGLVVPNGINNLPLVWADFDVLPDGDIIIETRYRKHTLHPRLEAQRLMTYPEFLDENDVEREDYDYCDIPNGHWIDVRVNMPSDSIYNQKLAEAERLAKIEAERVAKEEAEKAAREEAERLEEESKQE
;
A
#
# COMPACT_ATOMS: atom_id res chain seq x y z
N ARG A 1 4.55 18.93 -8.49
CA ARG A 1 4.57 18.43 -7.09
C ARG A 1 5.85 18.92 -6.44
N TYR A 2 5.77 19.59 -5.29
CA TYR A 2 6.94 20.13 -4.61
C TYR A 2 7.77 18.99 -4.01
N CYS A 3 9.07 19.00 -4.27
CA CYS A 3 10.00 17.98 -3.83
C CYS A 3 11.31 18.69 -3.44
N PRO A 4 11.49 19.05 -2.15
CA PRO A 4 12.77 19.54 -1.69
C PRO A 4 13.84 18.51 -2.03
N ASN A 5 14.96 18.99 -2.53
CA ASN A 5 16.00 18.13 -3.03
C ASN A 5 17.38 18.59 -2.56
N LEU A 6 18.28 17.61 -2.51
CA LEU A 6 19.68 17.81 -2.27
C LEU A 6 20.43 17.44 -3.54
N MET A 7 20.98 18.45 -4.22
CA MET A 7 21.70 18.28 -5.47
C MET A 7 23.21 18.48 -5.27
N PHE A 8 23.97 17.49 -5.68
CA PHE A 8 25.43 17.51 -5.74
C PHE A 8 25.86 17.56 -7.20
N LYS A 9 26.83 18.41 -7.52
CA LYS A 9 27.36 18.55 -8.88
C LYS A 9 28.88 18.53 -8.84
N THR A 10 29.49 17.74 -9.73
CA THR A 10 30.94 17.70 -9.94
C THR A 10 31.21 17.75 -11.44
N GLY A 11 31.76 18.86 -11.92
CA GLY A 11 31.93 19.11 -13.35
C GLY A 11 30.59 19.01 -14.09
N ASP A 12 30.53 18.15 -15.11
CA ASP A 12 29.31 17.93 -15.89
C ASP A 12 28.36 16.90 -15.27
N THR A 13 28.78 16.19 -14.23
CA THR A 13 27.97 15.17 -13.56
C THR A 13 27.17 15.75 -12.40
N PHE A 14 25.98 15.22 -12.17
CA PHE A 14 25.19 15.55 -10.99
C PHE A 14 24.54 14.31 -10.38
N ALA A 15 24.27 14.39 -9.07
CA ALA A 15 23.44 13.47 -8.32
C ALA A 15 22.43 14.29 -7.51
N ASN A 16 21.22 13.78 -7.38
CA ASN A 16 20.12 14.45 -6.74
C ASN A 16 19.32 13.45 -5.90
N ILE A 17 18.94 13.85 -4.70
CA ILE A 17 18.05 13.11 -3.82
C ILE A 17 16.88 14.03 -3.52
N GLY A 18 15.68 13.64 -3.96
CA GLY A 18 14.44 14.37 -3.67
C GLY A 18 13.57 13.57 -2.72
N VAL A 19 12.97 14.25 -1.75
CA VAL A 19 11.96 13.67 -0.85
C VAL A 19 10.63 14.35 -1.12
N ASP A 20 9.59 13.58 -1.42
CA ASP A 20 8.23 14.13 -1.57
C ASP A 20 7.67 14.50 -0.19
N ILE A 21 7.20 15.75 -0.04
CA ILE A 21 6.76 16.27 1.27
C ILE A 21 5.45 15.68 1.79
N TYR A 22 4.68 15.00 0.92
CA TYR A 22 3.37 14.45 1.29
C TYR A 22 3.47 12.95 1.58
N THR A 23 4.24 12.24 0.76
CA THR A 23 4.37 10.79 0.82
C THR A 23 5.65 10.33 1.52
N GLY A 24 6.63 11.21 1.69
CA GLY A 24 7.97 10.87 2.21
C GLY A 24 8.79 9.99 1.27
N ILE A 25 8.29 9.72 0.05
CA ILE A 25 8.94 8.85 -0.91
C ILE A 25 10.22 9.52 -1.43
N VAL A 26 11.32 8.76 -1.39
CA VAL A 26 12.62 9.24 -1.84
C VAL A 26 12.89 8.77 -3.27
N LYS A 27 13.23 9.72 -4.13
CA LYS A 27 13.68 9.46 -5.49
C LYS A 27 15.09 9.99 -5.66
N THR A 28 15.98 9.13 -6.15
CA THR A 28 17.32 9.56 -6.54
C THR A 28 17.40 9.69 -8.05
N SER A 29 18.12 10.70 -8.50
CA SER A 29 18.45 10.86 -9.91
C SER A 29 19.92 11.21 -10.06
N ALA A 30 20.55 10.73 -11.12
CA ALA A 30 21.92 11.07 -11.45
C ALA A 30 22.06 11.18 -12.97
N GLY A 31 22.99 12.00 -13.43
CA GLY A 31 23.22 12.14 -14.86
C GLY A 31 24.32 13.12 -15.20
N ILE A 32 24.38 13.45 -16.48
CA ILE A 32 25.36 14.37 -17.06
C ILE A 32 24.58 15.54 -17.67
N THR A 33 24.93 16.76 -17.28
CA THR A 33 24.25 18.00 -17.70
C THR A 33 24.29 18.17 -19.22
N ALA A 34 25.41 17.76 -19.85
CA ALA A 34 25.64 17.86 -21.29
C ALA A 34 24.94 16.77 -22.13
N ASN A 35 24.34 15.74 -21.52
CA ASN A 35 23.76 14.62 -22.26
C ASN A 35 22.42 14.16 -21.66
N THR A 36 21.34 14.42 -22.39
CA THR A 36 19.96 14.03 -22.03
C THR A 36 19.66 12.54 -22.06
N THR A 37 20.61 11.72 -22.48
CA THR A 37 20.43 10.27 -22.60
C THR A 37 20.99 9.51 -21.38
N THR A 38 21.80 10.17 -20.55
CA THR A 38 22.46 9.56 -19.36
C THR A 38 21.75 9.91 -18.06
N TYR A 39 20.46 10.26 -18.11
CA TYR A 39 19.65 10.44 -16.91
C TYR A 39 19.21 9.07 -16.37
N LYS A 40 19.63 8.76 -15.14
CA LYS A 40 19.17 7.59 -14.37
C LYS A 40 18.30 8.07 -13.22
N THR A 41 17.19 7.39 -13.00
CA THR A 41 16.31 7.64 -11.86
C THR A 41 16.07 6.33 -11.13
N ASN A 42 16.13 6.36 -9.80
CA ASN A 42 15.83 5.23 -8.95
C ASN A 42 14.82 5.67 -7.87
N LEU A 43 13.76 4.88 -7.69
CA LEU A 43 12.79 5.08 -6.62
C LEU A 43 13.22 4.21 -5.45
N LEU A 44 13.49 4.81 -4.28
CA LEU A 44 13.85 4.03 -3.10
C LEU A 44 12.60 3.41 -2.49
N TRP A 45 12.73 2.14 -2.10
CA TRP A 45 11.65 1.38 -1.47
C TRP A 45 11.78 1.51 0.05
N GLY A 46 10.67 1.87 0.70
CA GLY A 46 10.59 2.07 2.14
C GLY A 46 9.16 1.87 2.63
N THR A 47 8.92 2.12 3.91
CA THR A 47 7.60 1.88 4.54
C THR A 47 6.47 2.70 3.90
N SER A 48 6.76 3.84 3.28
CA SER A 48 5.76 4.68 2.62
C SER A 48 5.28 4.17 1.25
N ASN A 49 6.02 3.26 0.60
CA ASN A 49 5.66 2.76 -0.73
C ASN A 49 5.76 1.24 -0.88
N THR A 50 5.97 0.54 0.24
CA THR A 50 5.93 -0.92 0.30
C THR A 50 5.09 -1.42 1.46
N THR A 51 4.52 -2.60 1.29
CA THR A 51 3.80 -3.35 2.33
C THR A 51 4.42 -4.74 2.46
N VAL A 52 4.24 -5.36 3.62
CA VAL A 52 4.69 -6.73 3.89
C VAL A 52 3.48 -7.65 3.83
N ASP A 53 3.54 -8.67 2.98
CA ASP A 53 2.47 -9.68 2.87
C ASP A 53 2.47 -10.66 4.06
N SER A 54 1.42 -11.49 4.15
CA SER A 54 1.26 -12.57 5.14
C SER A 54 2.39 -13.59 5.16
N GLN A 55 3.26 -13.59 4.16
CA GLN A 55 4.44 -14.46 4.07
C GLN A 55 5.75 -13.72 4.37
N GLY A 56 5.68 -12.45 4.79
CA GLY A 56 6.85 -11.65 5.13
C GLY A 56 7.58 -11.05 3.92
N ASN A 57 7.03 -11.12 2.70
CA ASN A 57 7.67 -10.54 1.52
C ASN A 57 7.30 -9.07 1.38
N ILE A 58 8.28 -8.25 0.98
CA ILE A 58 8.08 -6.84 0.65
C ILE A 58 7.47 -6.73 -0.75
N LYS A 59 6.37 -5.99 -0.85
CA LYS A 59 5.63 -5.74 -2.09
C LYS A 59 5.32 -4.25 -2.22
N LYS A 60 4.94 -3.80 -3.42
CA LYS A 60 4.51 -2.41 -3.65
C LYS A 60 3.27 -2.08 -2.83
N ALA A 61 3.28 -0.94 -2.13
CA ALA A 61 2.15 -0.45 -1.37
C ALA A 61 0.98 -0.10 -2.29
N SER A 62 -0.22 -0.38 -1.80
CA SER A 62 -1.53 -0.10 -2.41
C SER A 62 -2.59 -0.25 -1.34
N PRO A 63 -3.86 0.10 -1.60
CA PRO A 63 -4.95 -0.23 -0.68
C PRO A 63 -4.96 -1.74 -0.48
N VAL A 64 -4.58 -2.17 0.73
CA VAL A 64 -4.46 -3.58 1.11
C VAL A 64 -5.20 -3.73 2.43
N ILE A 65 -6.09 -4.70 2.45
CA ILE A 65 -6.89 -5.08 3.61
C ILE A 65 -6.38 -6.44 4.03
N LYS A 66 -6.04 -6.59 5.31
CA LYS A 66 -5.80 -7.91 5.89
C LYS A 66 -7.10 -8.40 6.48
N VAL A 67 -7.61 -9.51 5.96
CA VAL A 67 -8.85 -10.13 6.40
C VAL A 67 -8.53 -11.26 7.36
N PHE A 68 -8.97 -11.11 8.60
CA PHE A 68 -8.95 -12.16 9.62
C PHE A 68 -10.36 -12.75 9.77
N THR A 69 -10.49 -13.77 10.61
CA THR A 69 -11.76 -14.48 10.83
C THR A 69 -12.85 -13.63 11.48
N ASP A 70 -12.47 -12.66 12.30
CA ASP A 70 -13.35 -11.84 13.13
C ASP A 70 -13.21 -10.34 12.87
N HIS A 71 -12.06 -9.90 12.38
CA HIS A 71 -11.75 -8.49 12.15
C HIS A 71 -10.96 -8.27 10.84
N ILE A 72 -10.76 -6.99 10.50
CA ILE A 72 -9.89 -6.55 9.41
C ILE A 72 -8.84 -5.58 9.96
N GLU A 73 -7.65 -5.63 9.39
CA GLU A 73 -6.68 -4.54 9.52
C GLU A 73 -6.57 -3.79 8.19
N LEU A 74 -6.72 -2.47 8.27
CA LEU A 74 -6.63 -1.56 7.14
C LEU A 74 -5.29 -0.85 7.13
N ASN A 75 -4.78 -0.58 5.94
CA ASN A 75 -3.69 0.38 5.77
C ASN A 75 -4.24 1.80 5.52
N ASP A 76 -3.36 2.79 5.55
CA ASP A 76 -3.74 4.20 5.36
C ASP A 76 -4.57 4.43 4.09
N GLU A 77 -4.28 3.69 3.01
CA GLU A 77 -4.98 3.84 1.72
C GLU A 77 -6.34 3.15 1.66
N SER A 78 -6.63 2.18 2.54
CA SER A 78 -7.89 1.43 2.61
C SER A 78 -8.78 1.86 3.79
N GLU A 79 -8.49 3.00 4.41
CA GLU A 79 -9.29 3.57 5.49
C GLU A 79 -10.77 3.75 5.07
N GLY A 80 -11.69 3.28 5.92
CA GLY A 80 -13.13 3.36 5.71
C GLY A 80 -13.79 2.12 5.11
N VAL A 81 -13.02 1.05 4.85
CA VAL A 81 -13.58 -0.24 4.45
C VAL A 81 -14.20 -0.95 5.66
N GLU A 82 -15.35 -1.59 5.44
CA GLU A 82 -16.05 -2.37 6.46
C GLU A 82 -16.07 -3.86 6.12
N LEU A 83 -15.95 -4.70 7.15
CA LEU A 83 -16.10 -6.15 7.06
C LEU A 83 -17.50 -6.56 7.52
N GLU A 84 -18.20 -7.34 6.71
CA GLU A 84 -19.41 -8.06 7.07
C GLU A 84 -19.19 -9.56 6.91
N LYS A 85 -19.17 -10.31 8.02
CA LYS A 85 -19.06 -11.77 7.98
C LYS A 85 -20.42 -12.37 7.65
N LEU A 86 -20.55 -13.00 6.47
CA LEU A 86 -21.79 -13.63 6.00
C LEU A 86 -22.00 -15.03 6.59
N GLY A 87 -20.92 -15.69 7.00
CA GLY A 87 -20.94 -17.02 7.60
C GLY A 87 -19.53 -17.58 7.74
N THR A 88 -19.44 -18.88 8.07
CA THR A 88 -18.16 -19.59 8.13
C THR A 88 -17.48 -19.56 6.77
N GLY A 89 -16.26 -19.05 6.73
CA GLY A 89 -15.45 -18.92 5.53
C GLY A 89 -16.03 -17.98 4.47
N ARG A 90 -16.93 -17.05 4.82
CA ARG A 90 -17.52 -16.10 3.85
C ARG A 90 -17.50 -14.67 4.40
N TYR A 91 -16.70 -13.82 3.76
CA TYR A 91 -16.41 -12.46 4.21
C TYR A 91 -16.76 -11.46 3.12
N LYS A 92 -17.59 -10.47 3.43
CA LYS A 92 -17.94 -9.39 2.52
C LYS A 92 -17.22 -8.11 2.92
N LEU A 93 -16.51 -7.51 1.98
CA LEU A 93 -15.84 -6.22 2.12
C LEU A 93 -16.64 -5.13 1.41
N LYS A 94 -16.95 -4.06 2.13
CA LYS A 94 -17.74 -2.92 1.64
C LYS A 94 -16.94 -1.64 1.50
N GLY A 95 -17.36 -0.77 0.59
CA GLY A 95 -16.75 0.55 0.40
C GLY A 95 -15.53 0.54 -0.53
N ILE A 96 -15.46 -0.47 -1.40
CA ILE A 96 -14.40 -0.68 -2.38
C ILE A 96 -15.00 -0.74 -3.78
N LEU A 97 -14.16 -0.46 -4.79
CA LEU A 97 -14.54 -0.42 -6.20
C LEU A 97 -14.13 -1.72 -6.94
N GLY A 98 -13.86 -2.78 -6.20
CA GLY A 98 -13.39 -4.08 -6.69
C GLY A 98 -11.90 -4.32 -6.46
N MET A 99 -11.38 -5.37 -7.10
CA MET A 99 -9.98 -5.77 -6.98
C MET A 99 -9.04 -4.78 -7.67
N ASN A 100 -7.83 -4.65 -7.14
CA ASN A 100 -6.81 -3.85 -7.79
C ASN A 100 -6.33 -4.52 -9.09
N SER A 101 -6.28 -3.77 -10.19
CA SER A 101 -5.91 -4.29 -11.53
C SER A 101 -4.41 -4.59 -11.70
N ASP A 102 -3.57 -4.24 -10.73
CA ASP A 102 -2.13 -4.47 -10.80
C ASP A 102 -1.76 -5.94 -10.47
N ALA A 103 -1.33 -6.66 -11.50
CA ALA A 103 -0.94 -8.08 -11.46
C ALA A 103 0.32 -8.38 -10.62
N SER A 104 0.98 -7.37 -10.06
CA SER A 104 2.14 -7.53 -9.17
C SER A 104 1.84 -8.32 -7.89
N TRP A 105 0.55 -8.51 -7.57
CA TRP A 105 0.04 -9.35 -6.49
C TRP A 105 -0.91 -10.40 -7.08
N GLY A 106 -0.71 -11.70 -6.78
CA GLY A 106 -1.66 -12.76 -7.12
C GLY A 106 -1.84 -13.08 -8.62
N GLY A 107 -1.19 -12.38 -9.55
CA GLY A 107 -1.26 -12.63 -10.99
C GLY A 107 -2.42 -11.90 -11.70
N ILE A 108 -2.80 -12.39 -12.88
CA ILE A 108 -3.73 -11.68 -13.81
C ILE A 108 -5.16 -11.52 -13.25
N HIS A 109 -5.52 -12.34 -12.27
CA HIS A 109 -6.84 -12.35 -11.64
C HIS A 109 -6.90 -11.45 -10.38
N GLY A 110 -5.76 -10.92 -9.92
CA GLY A 110 -5.72 -9.87 -8.91
C GLY A 110 -5.36 -10.32 -7.50
N GLY A 111 -4.45 -9.57 -6.89
CA GLY A 111 -4.52 -8.97 -5.56
C GLY A 111 -4.63 -9.81 -4.29
N LEU A 112 -4.90 -11.12 -4.36
CA LEU A 112 -5.15 -11.94 -3.16
C LEU A 112 -3.92 -12.79 -2.81
N VAL A 113 -3.54 -12.80 -1.54
CA VAL A 113 -2.49 -13.69 -1.00
C VAL A 113 -3.05 -14.49 0.15
N VAL A 114 -2.98 -15.81 -0.02
CA VAL A 114 -3.45 -16.81 0.95
C VAL A 114 -2.33 -17.12 1.94
N PRO A 115 -2.64 -17.29 3.24
CA PRO A 115 -1.66 -17.67 4.23
C PRO A 115 -1.18 -19.12 4.03
N ASN A 116 0.14 -19.31 4.08
CA ASN A 116 0.78 -20.62 4.09
C ASN A 116 1.20 -21.02 5.50
N GLY A 117 1.14 -22.32 5.77
CA GLY A 117 1.73 -22.89 6.99
C GLY A 117 3.25 -22.96 6.92
N ILE A 118 3.88 -23.38 8.02
CA ILE A 118 5.36 -23.50 8.15
C ILE A 118 6.03 -24.35 7.04
N ASN A 119 5.30 -25.29 6.45
CA ASN A 119 5.79 -26.14 5.36
C ASN A 119 5.61 -25.50 3.97
N ASN A 120 5.27 -24.21 3.91
CA ASN A 120 4.94 -23.46 2.70
C ASN A 120 3.74 -24.05 1.92
N LEU A 121 2.86 -24.75 2.63
CA LEU A 121 1.62 -25.31 2.08
C LEU A 121 0.47 -24.34 2.40
N PRO A 122 -0.35 -23.95 1.41
CA PRO A 122 -1.49 -23.07 1.65
C PRO A 122 -2.46 -23.67 2.66
N LEU A 123 -2.91 -22.85 3.60
CA LEU A 123 -3.78 -23.29 4.69
C LEU A 123 -5.21 -23.51 4.23
N VAL A 124 -5.69 -22.62 3.36
CA VAL A 124 -7.05 -22.61 2.83
C VAL A 124 -7.03 -22.42 1.31
N TRP A 125 -8.12 -22.77 0.65
CA TRP A 125 -8.48 -22.20 -0.64
C TRP A 125 -9.17 -20.86 -0.41
N ALA A 126 -8.88 -19.88 -1.24
CA ALA A 126 -9.55 -18.58 -1.19
C ALA A 126 -9.97 -18.19 -2.60
N ASP A 127 -11.26 -18.03 -2.80
CA ASP A 127 -11.87 -17.49 -4.00
C ASP A 127 -12.51 -16.14 -3.67
N PHE A 128 -12.72 -15.31 -4.69
CA PHE A 128 -13.38 -14.03 -4.52
C PHE A 128 -14.34 -13.76 -5.67
N ASP A 129 -15.44 -13.08 -5.35
CA ASP A 129 -16.43 -12.58 -6.30
C ASP A 129 -16.59 -11.07 -6.12
N VAL A 130 -16.50 -10.32 -7.23
CA VAL A 130 -16.73 -8.88 -7.24
C VAL A 130 -18.20 -8.63 -7.58
N LEU A 131 -18.92 -7.99 -6.67
CA LEU A 131 -20.32 -7.62 -6.86
C LEU A 131 -20.44 -6.42 -7.83
N PRO A 132 -21.61 -6.22 -8.46
CA PRO A 132 -21.85 -5.08 -9.35
C PRO A 132 -21.63 -3.71 -8.68
N ASP A 133 -21.82 -3.64 -7.36
CA ASP A 133 -21.63 -2.43 -6.56
C ASP A 133 -20.13 -2.13 -6.27
N GLY A 134 -19.23 -3.05 -6.61
CA GLY A 134 -17.78 -2.96 -6.33
C GLY A 134 -17.34 -3.68 -5.06
N ASP A 135 -18.28 -3.99 -4.16
CA ASP A 135 -18.05 -4.83 -2.98
C ASP A 135 -17.46 -6.20 -3.38
N ILE A 136 -16.65 -6.78 -2.50
CA ILE A 136 -16.00 -8.07 -2.75
C ILE A 136 -16.49 -9.08 -1.71
N ILE A 137 -16.86 -10.27 -2.16
CA ILE A 137 -17.09 -11.43 -1.31
C ILE A 137 -15.88 -12.35 -1.44
N ILE A 138 -15.30 -12.73 -0.31
CA ILE A 138 -14.20 -13.68 -0.21
C ILE A 138 -14.75 -14.94 0.41
N GLU A 139 -14.50 -16.07 -0.25
CA GLU A 139 -14.88 -17.39 0.22
C GLU A 139 -13.63 -18.21 0.51
N THR A 140 -13.51 -18.70 1.74
CA THR A 140 -12.42 -19.56 2.19
C THR A 140 -12.90 -20.98 2.45
N ARG A 141 -12.15 -21.95 1.93
CA ARG A 141 -12.46 -23.38 2.03
C ARG A 141 -11.26 -24.13 2.57
N TYR A 142 -11.49 -25.22 3.29
CA TYR A 142 -10.43 -26.06 3.79
C TYR A 142 -9.63 -26.64 2.62
N ARG A 143 -8.31 -26.62 2.75
CA ARG A 143 -7.41 -27.25 1.78
C ARG A 143 -6.69 -28.41 2.45
N LYS A 144 -7.16 -29.61 2.13
CA LYS A 144 -6.55 -30.83 2.63
C LYS A 144 -5.24 -31.12 1.88
N HIS A 145 -4.22 -31.52 2.62
CA HIS A 145 -2.92 -31.91 2.05
C HIS A 145 -2.57 -33.32 2.48
N THR A 146 -2.09 -34.13 1.56
CA THR A 146 -1.54 -35.45 1.88
C THR A 146 -0.21 -35.29 2.59
N LEU A 147 -0.21 -35.45 3.92
CA LEU A 147 0.95 -35.30 4.78
C LEU A 147 1.29 -36.60 5.50
N HIS A 148 2.48 -36.66 6.09
CA HIS A 148 2.80 -37.74 7.02
C HIS A 148 1.88 -37.63 8.26
N PRO A 149 1.35 -38.74 8.82
CA PRO A 149 0.33 -38.70 9.90
C PRO A 149 0.71 -37.83 11.11
N ARG A 150 2.01 -37.78 11.45
CA ARG A 150 2.53 -36.93 12.52
C ARG A 150 2.39 -35.42 12.23
N LEU A 151 2.63 -35.01 10.99
CA LEU A 151 2.53 -33.61 10.57
C LEU A 151 1.07 -33.18 10.42
N GLU A 152 0.22 -34.10 9.96
CA GLU A 152 -1.23 -33.92 9.88
C GLU A 152 -1.83 -33.69 11.28
N ALA A 153 -1.54 -34.58 12.24
CA ALA A 153 -1.99 -34.41 13.63
C ALA A 153 -1.50 -33.09 14.25
N GLN A 154 -0.23 -32.72 14.03
CA GLN A 154 0.31 -31.45 14.51
C GLN A 154 -0.40 -30.24 13.86
N ARG A 155 -0.72 -30.32 12.56
CA ARG A 155 -1.46 -29.28 11.84
C ARG A 155 -2.87 -29.10 12.41
N LEU A 156 -3.59 -30.19 12.64
CA LEU A 156 -4.95 -30.16 13.22
C LEU A 156 -4.95 -29.69 14.68
N MET A 157 -3.91 -30.01 15.46
CA MET A 157 -3.74 -29.45 16.81
C MET A 157 -3.43 -27.95 16.81
N THR A 158 -2.69 -27.47 15.81
CA THR A 158 -2.32 -26.06 15.69
C THR A 158 -3.51 -25.22 15.21
N TYR A 159 -4.32 -25.78 14.31
CA TYR A 159 -5.43 -25.13 13.65
C TYR A 159 -6.73 -25.91 13.91
N PRO A 160 -7.37 -25.69 15.07
CA PRO A 160 -8.62 -26.37 15.41
C PRO A 160 -9.77 -26.03 14.44
N GLU A 161 -9.65 -24.98 13.64
CA GLU A 161 -10.63 -24.56 12.64
C GLU A 161 -10.80 -25.60 11.51
N PHE A 162 -9.79 -26.46 11.30
CA PHE A 162 -9.83 -27.56 10.34
C PHE A 162 -10.60 -28.78 10.84
N LEU A 163 -11.04 -28.76 12.10
CA LEU A 163 -11.89 -29.78 12.68
C LEU A 163 -13.36 -29.35 12.57
N ASP A 164 -14.23 -30.34 12.43
CA ASP A 164 -15.68 -30.18 12.52
C ASP A 164 -16.15 -30.15 13.98
N GLU A 165 -17.47 -30.10 14.19
CA GLU A 165 -18.07 -30.10 15.54
C GLU A 165 -17.80 -31.38 16.35
N ASN A 166 -17.29 -32.45 15.72
CA ASN A 166 -17.04 -33.76 16.30
C ASN A 166 -15.53 -34.05 16.49
N ASP A 167 -14.66 -33.04 16.39
CA ASP A 167 -13.19 -33.20 16.40
C ASP A 167 -12.66 -34.10 15.26
N VAL A 168 -13.38 -34.18 14.14
CA VAL A 168 -12.95 -34.89 12.94
C VAL A 168 -12.45 -33.86 11.93
N GLU A 169 -11.36 -34.18 11.24
CA GLU A 169 -10.86 -33.34 10.15
C GLU A 169 -11.94 -33.13 9.09
N ARG A 170 -12.15 -31.87 8.70
CA ARG A 170 -13.09 -31.50 7.64
C ARG A 170 -12.70 -32.13 6.30
N GLU A 171 -13.71 -32.30 5.46
CA GLU A 171 -13.50 -32.71 4.08
C GLU A 171 -12.81 -31.60 3.27
N ASP A 172 -12.06 -32.00 2.25
CA ASP A 172 -11.44 -31.03 1.34
C ASP A 172 -12.52 -30.16 0.70
N TYR A 173 -12.24 -28.87 0.57
CA TYR A 173 -13.14 -27.87 0.00
C TYR A 173 -14.39 -27.52 0.83
N ASP A 174 -14.51 -28.02 2.07
CA ASP A 174 -15.56 -27.56 3.01
C ASP A 174 -15.33 -26.10 3.44
N TYR A 175 -16.39 -25.36 3.76
CA TYR A 175 -16.25 -23.96 4.21
C TYR A 175 -15.50 -23.90 5.55
N CYS A 176 -14.42 -23.14 5.57
CA CYS A 176 -13.54 -23.04 6.72
C CYS A 176 -13.16 -21.59 6.96
N ASP A 177 -13.23 -21.17 8.22
CA ASP A 177 -12.73 -19.86 8.64
C ASP A 177 -11.20 -19.78 8.48
N ILE A 178 -10.68 -18.54 8.46
CA ILE A 178 -9.24 -18.31 8.36
C ILE A 178 -8.59 -18.74 9.69
N PRO A 179 -7.57 -19.60 9.69
CA PRO A 179 -6.98 -20.08 10.94
C PRO A 179 -6.46 -18.95 11.81
N ASN A 180 -6.56 -19.10 13.13
CA ASN A 180 -6.13 -18.05 14.05
C ASN A 180 -4.63 -17.71 13.88
N GLY A 181 -4.31 -16.42 13.98
CA GLY A 181 -2.97 -15.89 13.73
C GLY A 181 -2.58 -15.75 12.26
N HIS A 182 -3.48 -16.10 11.33
CA HIS A 182 -3.31 -15.91 9.89
C HIS A 182 -4.36 -14.95 9.33
N TRP A 183 -4.04 -14.34 8.19
CA TRP A 183 -4.92 -13.45 7.45
C TRP A 183 -4.76 -13.65 5.96
N ILE A 184 -5.75 -13.19 5.21
CA ILE A 184 -5.67 -13.07 3.74
C ILE A 184 -5.39 -11.61 3.41
N ASP A 185 -4.35 -11.35 2.64
CA ASP A 185 -4.11 -10.01 2.12
C ASP A 185 -4.95 -9.82 0.85
N VAL A 186 -5.75 -8.76 0.85
CA VAL A 186 -6.67 -8.42 -0.24
C VAL A 186 -6.34 -7.04 -0.73
N ARG A 187 -5.85 -6.96 -1.96
CA ARG A 187 -5.54 -5.68 -2.59
C ARG A 187 -6.74 -5.16 -3.37
N VAL A 188 -7.23 -4.01 -2.94
CA VAL A 188 -8.47 -3.43 -3.47
C VAL A 188 -8.21 -2.16 -4.25
N ASN A 189 -9.20 -1.77 -5.04
CA ASN A 189 -9.29 -0.47 -5.66
C ASN A 189 -10.23 0.39 -4.81
N MET A 190 -9.75 1.53 -4.32
CA MET A 190 -10.55 2.44 -3.51
C MET A 190 -11.22 3.51 -4.38
N PRO A 191 -12.45 3.95 -4.05
CA PRO A 191 -13.09 5.05 -4.74
C PRO A 191 -12.27 6.35 -4.61
N SER A 192 -12.42 7.27 -5.57
CA SER A 192 -11.78 8.59 -5.54
C SER A 192 -12.12 9.39 -4.29
N ASP A 193 -13.30 9.13 -3.73
CA ASP A 193 -13.83 9.82 -2.56
C ASP A 193 -13.45 9.13 -1.25
N SER A 194 -12.49 8.19 -1.27
CA SER A 194 -11.98 7.57 -0.05
C SER A 194 -11.39 8.61 0.91
N ILE A 195 -11.47 8.31 2.21
CA ILE A 195 -10.98 9.19 3.29
C ILE A 195 -9.51 9.57 3.04
N TYR A 196 -8.70 8.60 2.61
CA TYR A 196 -7.31 8.81 2.25
C TYR A 196 -7.13 9.81 1.10
N ASN A 197 -7.86 9.63 -0.01
CA ASN A 197 -7.77 10.51 -1.17
C ASN A 197 -8.22 11.94 -0.84
N GLN A 198 -9.23 12.08 0.02
CA GLN A 198 -9.70 13.38 0.51
C GLN A 198 -8.64 14.07 1.39
N LYS A 199 -8.05 13.35 2.36
CA LYS A 199 -6.96 13.86 3.21
C LYS A 199 -5.76 14.31 2.37
N LEU A 200 -5.38 13.53 1.36
CA LEU A 200 -4.27 13.86 0.46
C LEU A 200 -4.58 15.13 -0.36
N ALA A 201 -5.79 15.24 -0.91
CA ALA A 201 -6.22 16.41 -1.67
C ALA A 201 -6.33 17.67 -0.81
N GLU A 202 -6.77 17.56 0.44
CA GLU A 202 -6.80 18.67 1.40
C GLU A 202 -5.38 19.13 1.76
N ALA A 203 -4.48 18.18 2.07
CA ALA A 203 -3.08 18.47 2.34
C ALA A 203 -2.40 19.17 1.15
N GLU A 204 -2.67 18.72 -0.08
CA GLU A 204 -2.15 19.36 -1.30
C GLU A 204 -2.70 20.79 -1.48
N ARG A 205 -3.98 21.02 -1.19
CA ARG A 205 -4.57 22.36 -1.25
C ARG A 205 -3.96 23.30 -0.21
N LEU A 206 -3.83 22.87 1.03
CA LEU A 206 -3.25 23.68 2.12
C LEU A 206 -1.79 24.03 1.82
N ALA A 207 -0.99 23.07 1.36
CA ALA A 207 0.40 23.31 1.02
C ALA A 207 0.57 24.20 -0.23
N LYS A 208 -0.35 24.13 -1.20
CA LYS A 208 -0.33 25.07 -2.34
C LYS A 208 -0.62 26.50 -1.88
N ILE A 209 -1.59 26.69 -0.99
CA ILE A 209 -1.89 28.00 -0.40
C ILE A 209 -0.69 28.52 0.38
N GLU A 210 -0.05 27.68 1.19
CA GLU A 210 1.13 28.05 1.96
C GLU A 210 2.33 28.40 1.07
N ALA A 211 2.59 27.59 0.04
CA ALA A 211 3.66 27.86 -0.92
C ALA A 211 3.43 29.16 -1.69
N GLU A 212 2.19 29.48 -2.04
CA GLU A 212 1.84 30.76 -2.68
C GLU A 212 2.02 31.94 -1.71
N ARG A 213 1.69 31.77 -0.42
CA ARG A 213 1.96 32.78 0.62
C ARG A 213 3.46 33.03 0.79
N VAL A 214 4.25 31.98 0.94
CA VAL A 214 5.71 32.08 1.11
C VAL A 214 6.36 32.68 -0.13
N ALA A 215 5.96 32.26 -1.34
CA ALA A 215 6.48 32.83 -2.58
C ALA A 215 6.16 34.33 -2.71
N LYS A 216 4.98 34.76 -2.24
CA LYS A 216 4.59 36.17 -2.24
C LYS A 216 5.41 36.98 -1.22
N GLU A 217 5.62 36.45 -0.02
CA GLU A 217 6.46 37.08 1.01
C GLU A 217 7.93 37.18 0.58
N GLU A 218 8.47 36.14 -0.05
CA GLU A 218 9.84 36.16 -0.61
C GLU A 218 9.97 37.16 -1.75
N ALA A 219 8.99 37.23 -2.66
CA ALA A 219 8.99 38.20 -3.75
C ALA A 219 8.90 39.65 -3.23
N GLU A 220 8.07 39.91 -2.21
CA GLU A 220 7.96 41.22 -1.58
C GLU A 220 9.24 41.62 -0.85
N LYS A 221 9.86 40.68 -0.13
CA LYS A 221 11.14 40.89 0.53
C LYS A 221 12.27 41.17 -0.47
N ALA A 222 12.35 40.40 -1.55
CA ALA A 222 13.33 40.59 -2.61
C ALA A 222 13.14 41.95 -3.31
N ALA A 223 11.90 42.34 -3.59
CA ALA A 223 11.60 43.66 -4.18
C ALA A 223 11.97 44.81 -3.23
N ARG A 224 11.75 44.64 -1.92
CA ARG A 224 12.17 45.63 -0.92
C ARG A 224 13.69 45.76 -0.82
N GLU A 225 14.41 44.63 -0.79
CA GLU A 225 15.88 44.61 -0.80
C GLU A 225 16.46 45.20 -2.09
N GLU A 226 15.81 44.99 -3.23
CA GLU A 226 16.19 45.62 -4.50
C GLU A 226 15.96 47.14 -4.49
N ALA A 227 14.82 47.60 -3.97
CA ALA A 227 14.53 49.02 -3.82
C ALA A 227 15.50 49.73 -2.86
N GLU A 228 15.84 49.11 -1.73
CA GLU A 228 16.82 49.64 -0.78
C GLU A 228 18.23 49.74 -1.42
N ARG A 229 18.66 48.75 -2.22
CA ARG A 229 19.91 48.82 -3.00
C ARG A 229 19.94 49.98 -4.00
N LEU A 230 18.87 50.16 -4.77
CA LEU A 230 18.77 51.24 -5.76
C LEU A 230 18.80 52.62 -5.10
N GLU A 231 18.17 52.77 -3.94
CA GLU A 231 18.27 54.01 -3.15
C GLU A 231 19.69 54.27 -2.64
N GLU A 232 20.41 53.26 -2.18
CA GLU A 232 21.81 53.40 -1.73
C GLU A 232 22.74 53.79 -2.87
N GLU A 233 22.58 53.20 -4.06
CA GLU A 233 23.36 53.57 -5.26
C GLU A 233 23.09 55.02 -5.68
N SER A 234 21.83 55.46 -5.65
CA SER A 234 21.45 56.84 -6.03
C SER A 234 21.99 57.93 -5.07
N LYS A 235 22.35 57.57 -3.83
CA LYS A 235 22.93 58.50 -2.84
C LYS A 235 24.46 58.59 -2.94
N GLN A 236 25.10 57.75 -3.74
CA GLN A 236 26.55 57.73 -3.95
C GLN A 236 26.99 58.43 -5.26
N GLU A 237 26.06 58.77 -6.16
CA GLU A 237 26.27 59.69 -7.30
C GLU A 237 26.05 61.16 -6.92
#